data_AF-A0A7J2KAP7-F1
#
_entry.id   AF-A0A7J2KAP7-F1
#
_cell.length_a   1.000
_cell.length_b   1.000
_cell.length_c   1.000
_cell.angle_alpha   90.00
_cell.angle_beta   90.00
_cell.angle_gamma   90.00
#
_symmetry.space_group_name_H-M   'P 1'
#
loop_
_entity.id
_entity.type
_entity.pdbx_description
1 polymer ?
#
loop_
_entity_poly.entity_id
_entity_poly.type
_entity_poly.pdbx_seq_one_letter_code
_entity_poly.pdbx_strand_id
1 'polypeptide(L)'
;MRVDRRQLREIIKELKKWKAPATVLLSLYIPPGRPVSDVLNMLRQELSITDNIKLKRTRSAVQRALTAAIERLSKIPKIPDNGLVLFCGEDMKTGDFICLMFIPPEKVPVYYY
;
A
#
# COMPACT_ATOMS: atom_id res chain seq x y z
N MET A 1 -12.84 8.76 1.34
CA MET A 1 -11.78 9.65 1.86
C MET A 1 -11.01 10.23 0.69
N ARG A 2 -11.44 11.40 0.19
CA ARG A 2 -10.65 12.22 -0.74
C ARG A 2 -9.64 13.03 0.09
N VAL A 3 -8.43 13.16 -0.41
CA VAL A 3 -7.33 13.86 0.26
C VAL A 3 -6.98 15.10 -0.53
N ASP A 4 -6.97 16.25 0.13
CA ASP A 4 -6.57 17.51 -0.49
C ASP A 4 -5.05 17.64 -0.57
N ARG A 5 -4.53 18.55 -1.42
CA ARG A 5 -3.08 18.77 -1.57
C ARG A 5 -2.34 19.01 -0.24
N ARG A 6 -2.99 19.67 0.74
CA ARG A 6 -2.41 19.90 2.07
C ARG A 6 -2.29 18.61 2.87
N GLN A 7 -3.37 17.84 2.94
CA GLN A 7 -3.41 16.54 3.63
C GLN A 7 -2.46 15.53 2.97
N LEU A 8 -2.36 15.53 1.64
CA LEU A 8 -1.39 14.69 0.93
C LEU A 8 0.04 15.04 1.35
N ARG A 9 0.34 16.34 1.46
CA ARG A 9 1.67 16.82 1.88
C ARG A 9 1.99 16.40 3.31
N GLU A 10 1.00 16.42 4.21
CA GLU A 10 1.13 15.91 5.58
C GLU A 10 1.34 14.39 5.60
N ILE A 11 0.53 13.62 4.85
CA ILE A 11 0.68 12.16 4.72
C ILE A 11 2.08 11.81 4.18
N ILE A 12 2.56 12.48 3.14
CA ILE A 12 3.90 12.27 2.60
C ILE A 12 4.97 12.62 3.65
N LYS A 13 4.78 13.68 4.43
CA LYS A 13 5.71 14.07 5.49
C LYS A 13 5.78 13.00 6.59
N GLU A 14 4.64 12.42 6.96
CA GLU A 14 4.60 11.30 7.90
C GLU A 14 5.27 10.06 7.29
N LEU A 15 4.91 9.67 6.06
CA LEU A 15 5.52 8.52 5.38
C LEU A 15 7.05 8.65 5.20
N LYS A 16 7.58 9.87 5.06
CA LYS A 16 9.03 10.12 5.02
C LYS A 16 9.73 9.75 6.33
N LYS A 17 9.06 9.83 7.48
CA LYS A 17 9.62 9.40 8.77
C LYS A 17 9.78 7.88 8.83
N TRP A 18 8.92 7.16 8.11
CA TRP A 18 8.94 5.71 7.99
C TRP A 18 9.99 5.21 6.99
N LYS A 19 10.72 6.12 6.33
CA LYS A 19 11.83 5.79 5.42
C LYS A 19 13.09 5.41 6.22
N ALA A 20 12.97 4.46 7.15
CA ALA A 20 14.09 3.91 7.89
C ALA A 20 14.66 2.69 7.14
N PRO A 21 15.96 2.36 7.28
CA PRO A 21 16.60 1.22 6.61
C PRO A 21 15.99 -0.15 6.92
N ALA A 22 15.15 -0.23 7.94
CA ALA A 22 14.52 -1.44 8.42
C ALA A 22 13.00 -1.48 8.19
N THR A 23 12.42 -0.55 7.43
CA THR A 23 10.96 -0.52 7.23
C THR A 23 10.59 -1.28 5.96
N VAL A 24 9.60 -2.16 6.06
CA VAL A 24 8.94 -2.75 4.90
C VAL A 24 7.71 -1.92 4.60
N LEU A 25 7.68 -1.20 3.48
CA LEU A 25 6.55 -0.35 3.10
C LEU A 25 6.13 -0.62 1.65
N LEU A 26 4.98 -1.29 1.50
CA LEU A 26 4.28 -1.41 0.23
C LEU A 26 3.69 -0.04 -0.15
N SER A 27 3.98 0.42 -1.37
CA SER A 27 3.47 1.66 -1.92
C SER A 27 2.78 1.38 -3.25
N LEU A 28 1.46 1.23 -3.23
CA LEU A 28 0.66 0.83 -4.39
C LEU A 28 -0.14 2.02 -4.93
N TYR A 29 0.07 2.33 -6.21
CA TYR A 29 -0.65 3.37 -6.93
C TYR A 29 -1.50 2.74 -8.03
N ILE A 30 -2.82 2.88 -7.92
CA ILE A 30 -3.78 2.25 -8.84
C ILE A 30 -4.44 3.34 -9.68
N PRO A 31 -4.23 3.36 -11.01
CA PRO A 31 -4.88 4.31 -11.89
C PRO A 31 -6.40 4.03 -11.97
N PRO A 32 -7.20 5.06 -12.32
CA PRO A 32 -8.62 4.86 -12.55
C PRO A 32 -8.86 3.87 -13.71
N GLY A 33 -9.96 3.13 -13.63
CA GLY A 33 -10.37 2.18 -14.67
C GLY A 33 -9.79 0.77 -14.54
N ARG A 34 -8.80 0.54 -13.67
CA ARG A 34 -8.31 -0.82 -13.38
C ARG A 34 -9.33 -1.59 -12.51
N PRO A 35 -9.67 -2.84 -12.86
CA PRO A 35 -10.53 -3.68 -12.02
C PRO A 35 -9.88 -3.97 -10.66
N VAL A 36 -10.68 -3.92 -9.60
CA VAL A 36 -10.23 -4.26 -8.23
C VAL A 36 -9.75 -5.72 -8.17
N SER A 37 -10.43 -6.62 -8.89
CA SER A 37 -10.07 -8.04 -9.01
C SER A 37 -8.64 -8.26 -9.48
N ASP A 38 -8.19 -7.49 -10.47
CA ASP A 38 -6.87 -7.67 -11.08
C ASP A 38 -5.77 -7.27 -10.10
N VAL A 39 -6.00 -6.18 -9.36
CA VAL A 39 -5.07 -5.72 -8.33
C VAL A 39 -5.03 -6.71 -7.17
N LEU A 40 -6.19 -7.23 -6.73
CA LEU A 40 -6.25 -8.25 -5.69
C LEU A 40 -5.52 -9.54 -6.10
N ASN A 41 -5.66 -9.97 -7.36
CA ASN A 41 -4.98 -11.16 -7.88
C ASN A 41 -3.46 -10.96 -7.91
N MET A 42 -2.99 -9.79 -8.34
CA MET A 42 -1.58 -9.44 -8.29
C MET A 42 -1.04 -9.48 -6.84
N LEU A 43 -1.74 -8.86 -5.89
CA LEU A 43 -1.32 -8.86 -4.48
C LEU A 43 -1.29 -10.28 -3.88
N ARG A 44 -2.18 -11.17 -4.29
CA ARG A 44 -2.16 -12.58 -3.87
C ARG A 44 -0.96 -13.33 -4.45
N GLN A 45 -0.60 -13.07 -5.71
CA GLN A 45 0.60 -13.65 -6.31
C GLN A 45 1.86 -13.20 -5.59
N GLU A 46 1.97 -11.89 -5.32
CA GLU A 46 3.05 -11.31 -4.53
C GLU A 46 3.13 -11.96 -3.13
N LEU A 47 1.97 -12.16 -2.48
CA LEU A 47 1.90 -12.84 -1.19
C LEU A 47 2.47 -14.26 -1.24
N SER A 48 2.19 -15.04 -2.29
CA SER A 48 2.76 -16.38 -2.47
C SER A 48 4.28 -16.35 -2.71
N ILE A 49 4.81 -15.31 -3.35
CA ILE A 49 6.25 -15.19 -3.61
C ILE A 49 7.02 -14.83 -2.32
N THR A 50 6.37 -14.21 -1.33
CA THR A 50 7.01 -13.81 -0.06
C THR A 50 7.64 -14.97 0.70
N ASP A 51 7.19 -16.21 0.49
CA ASP A 51 7.73 -17.39 1.16
C ASP A 51 9.23 -17.60 0.89
N ASN A 52 9.73 -17.07 -0.23
CA ASN A 52 11.14 -17.11 -0.62
C ASN A 52 12.04 -16.15 0.19
N ILE A 53 11.47 -15.27 1.02
CA ILE A 53 12.25 -14.35 1.87
C ILE A 53 12.92 -15.14 3.00
N LYS A 54 14.27 -15.13 3.00
CA LYS A 54 15.10 -15.90 3.95
C LYS A 54 14.95 -15.45 5.41
N LEU A 55 14.84 -14.14 5.64
CA LEU A 55 14.71 -13.57 6.98
C LEU A 55 13.26 -13.68 7.46
N LYS A 56 12.99 -14.56 8.45
CA LYS A 56 11.65 -14.80 9.01
C LYS A 56 10.93 -13.51 9.39
N ARG A 57 11.63 -12.60 10.08
CA ARG A 57 11.07 -11.32 10.52
C ARG A 57 10.59 -10.50 9.32
N THR A 58 11.45 -10.33 8.31
CA THR A 58 11.13 -9.56 7.09
C THR A 58 9.98 -10.20 6.33
N ARG A 59 9.98 -11.53 6.20
CA ARG A 59 8.89 -12.27 5.57
C ARG A 59 7.54 -11.99 6.24
N SER A 60 7.48 -12.12 7.57
CA SER A 60 6.25 -11.87 8.32
C SER A 60 5.75 -10.43 8.16
N ALA A 61 6.64 -9.44 8.13
CA ALA A 61 6.25 -8.05 7.91
C ALA A 61 5.69 -7.80 6.49
N VAL A 62 6.33 -8.36 5.46
CA VAL A 62 5.83 -8.26 4.06
C VAL A 62 4.48 -8.96 3.93
N GLN A 63 4.33 -10.17 4.48
CA GLN A 63 3.06 -10.92 4.47
C GLN A 63 1.94 -10.13 5.15
N ARG A 64 2.24 -9.51 6.30
CA ARG A 64 1.28 -8.68 7.03
C ARG A 64 0.85 -7.45 6.22
N ALA A 65 1.80 -6.76 5.60
CA ALA A 65 1.52 -5.60 4.76
C ALA A 65 0.63 -5.95 3.55
N LEU A 66 0.96 -7.03 2.84
CA LEU A 66 0.18 -7.52 1.70
C LEU A 66 -1.22 -7.99 2.10
N THR A 67 -1.35 -8.73 3.20
CA THR A 67 -2.65 -9.20 3.71
C THR A 67 -3.54 -8.01 4.08
N ALA A 68 -3.01 -7.03 4.82
CA ALA A 68 -3.74 -5.81 5.17
C ALA A 68 -4.14 -4.97 3.94
N ALA A 69 -3.31 -4.97 2.89
CA ALA A 69 -3.61 -4.32 1.64
C ALA A 69 -4.78 -4.99 0.90
N ILE A 70 -4.76 -6.32 0.81
CA ILE A 70 -5.83 -7.14 0.22
C ILE A 70 -7.15 -6.92 0.97
N GLU A 71 -7.13 -6.95 2.30
CA GLU A 71 -8.33 -6.75 3.14
C GLU A 71 -8.94 -5.34 3.00
N ARG A 72 -8.13 -4.31 2.82
CA ARG A 72 -8.63 -2.94 2.58
C ARG A 72 -9.21 -2.81 1.18
N LEU A 73 -8.51 -3.36 0.20
CA LEU A 73 -8.89 -3.23 -1.21
C LEU A 73 -10.14 -4.07 -1.53
N SER A 74 -10.33 -5.22 -0.89
CA SER A 74 -11.51 -6.09 -1.08
C SER A 74 -12.82 -5.44 -0.61
N LYS A 75 -12.75 -4.45 0.29
CA LYS A 75 -13.92 -3.69 0.77
C LYS A 75 -14.36 -2.60 -0.21
N ILE A 76 -13.59 -2.33 -1.26
CA ILE A 76 -13.92 -1.32 -2.26
C ILE A 76 -14.56 -2.02 -3.48
N PRO A 77 -15.76 -1.60 -3.90
CA PRO A 77 -16.42 -2.19 -5.06
C PRO A 77 -15.78 -1.79 -6.41
N LYS A 78 -15.19 -0.59 -6.50
CA LYS A 78 -14.56 -0.06 -7.72
C LYS A 78 -13.47 0.96 -7.41
N ILE A 79 -12.42 1.00 -8.23
CA ILE A 79 -11.39 2.05 -8.18
C ILE A 79 -12.00 3.40 -8.56
N PRO A 80 -11.87 4.46 -7.73
CA PRO A 80 -12.38 5.80 -8.01
C PRO A 80 -11.76 6.46 -9.26
N ASP A 81 -12.42 7.49 -9.78
CA ASP A 81 -12.01 8.17 -11.03
C ASP A 81 -10.66 8.93 -10.95
N ASN A 82 -10.19 9.20 -9.74
CA ASN A 82 -8.86 9.77 -9.49
C ASN A 82 -7.78 8.69 -9.30
N GLY A 83 -8.16 7.41 -9.28
CA GLY A 83 -7.32 6.31 -8.82
C GLY A 83 -7.39 6.10 -7.32
N LEU A 84 -6.53 5.22 -6.83
CA LEU A 84 -6.41 4.87 -5.41
C LEU A 84 -4.94 4.73 -5.04
N VAL A 85 -4.54 5.27 -3.89
CA VAL A 85 -3.20 5.06 -3.33
C VAL A 85 -3.33 4.30 -2.03
N LEU A 86 -2.45 3.31 -1.85
CA LEU A 86 -2.39 2.45 -0.70
C LEU A 86 -0.95 2.33 -0.21
N PHE A 87 -0.72 2.66 1.05
CA PHE A 87 0.57 2.46 1.72
C PHE A 87 0.36 1.51 2.87
N CYS A 88 1.05 0.36 2.91
CA CYS A 88 0.95 -0.57 4.03
C CYS A 88 2.33 -1.11 4.40
N GLY A 89 2.64 -1.14 5.68
CA GLY A 89 3.99 -1.47 6.12
C GLY A 89 4.15 -1.56 7.62
N GLU A 90 5.31 -2.07 8.02
CA GLU A 90 5.72 -2.22 9.41
C GLU A 90 7.12 -1.65 9.61
N ASP A 91 7.31 -0.85 10.66
CA ASP A 91 8.62 -0.45 11.13
C ASP A 91 9.22 -1.62 11.93
N MET A 92 10.27 -2.24 11.40
CA MET A 92 10.86 -3.43 12.03
C MET A 92 11.69 -3.10 13.27
N LYS A 93 11.89 -1.84 13.64
CA LYS A 93 12.55 -1.45 14.89
C LYS A 93 11.52 -1.26 16.00
N THR A 94 10.46 -0.51 15.72
CA THR A 94 9.44 -0.18 16.74
C THR A 94 8.30 -1.21 16.79
N GLY A 95 8.06 -1.94 15.69
CA GLY A 95 6.90 -2.83 15.52
C GLY A 95 5.62 -2.08 15.14
N ASP A 96 5.71 -0.78 14.88
CA ASP A 96 4.56 0.02 14.49
C ASP A 96 4.09 -0.39 13.10
N PHE A 97 2.77 -0.49 12.93
CA PHE A 97 2.15 -0.86 11.66
C PHE A 97 1.33 0.30 11.11
N ILE A 98 1.55 0.64 9.84
CA ILE A 98 0.82 1.67 9.12
C ILE A 98 0.12 1.06 7.92
N CYS A 99 -1.14 1.39 7.70
CA CYS A 99 -1.83 1.03 6.46
C CYS A 99 -2.89 2.09 6.12
N LEU A 100 -2.55 2.92 5.13
CA LEU A 100 -3.30 4.09 4.70
C LEU A 100 -3.81 3.89 3.28
N MET A 101 -5.09 4.18 3.07
CA MET A 101 -5.73 4.09 1.77
C MET A 101 -6.49 5.37 1.50
N PHE A 102 -6.22 6.03 0.38
CA PHE A 102 -6.86 7.29 0.06
C PHE A 102 -6.97 7.55 -1.44
N ILE A 103 -7.89 8.45 -1.79
CA ILE A 103 -8.09 8.92 -3.15
C ILE A 103 -7.23 10.17 -3.35
N PRO A 104 -6.27 10.17 -4.29
CA PRO A 104 -5.39 11.31 -4.50
C PRO A 104 -6.15 12.50 -5.09
N PRO A 105 -5.68 13.74 -4.82
CA PRO A 105 -6.32 14.96 -5.32
C PRO A 105 -6.22 15.08 -6.85
N GLU A 106 -5.14 14.56 -7.43
CA GLU A 106 -4.89 14.52 -8.86
C GLU A 106 -4.96 13.08 -9.38
N LYS A 107 -5.37 12.89 -10.64
CA LYS A 107 -5.40 11.58 -11.28
C LYS A 107 -3.99 11.00 -11.30
N VAL A 108 -3.82 9.79 -10.79
CA VAL A 108 -2.55 9.06 -10.91
C VAL A 108 -2.38 8.66 -12.39
N PRO A 109 -1.39 9.20 -13.11
CA PRO A 109 -1.22 8.88 -14.52
C PRO A 109 -0.45 7.56 -14.75
N VAL A 110 0.19 7.02 -13.72
CA VAL A 110 1.15 5.90 -13.83
C VAL A 110 0.88 4.83 -12.77
N TYR A 111 0.86 3.56 -13.17
CA TYR A 111 0.86 2.42 -12.28
C TYR A 111 2.30 2.18 -11.77
N TYR A 112 2.52 2.25 -10.46
CA TYR A 112 3.83 2.02 -9.84
C TYR A 112 3.65 1.08 -8.64
N TYR A 113 4.47 0.03 -8.58
CA TYR A 113 4.55 -0.96 -7.50
C TYR A 113 6.02 -1.11 -7.10
#